data_AF-M0AZX0-F1
#
_entry.id   AF-M0AZX0-F1
#
_cell.length_a   1.000
_cell.length_b   1.000
_cell.length_c   1.000
_cell.angle_alpha   90.00
_cell.angle_beta   90.00
_cell.angle_gamma   90.00
#
_symmetry.space_group_name_H-M   'P 1'
#
loop_
_entity.id
_entity.type
_entity.pdbx_description
1 polymer ?
#
loop_
_entity_poly.entity_id
_entity_poly.type
_entity_poly.pdbx_seq_one_letter_code
_entity_poly.pdbx_strand_id
1 'polypeptide(L)'
;MTDADAATEVADVGDAPTEIEVPADPLAGHPASAYFWGHVAGSGDVSSDRLEVVTNDEASAQVLATVAGGDIEHDTISREYAHDASITRTEDEYALAIETDETNELLGRTTTLGLPVDGRGNYRFGAFSGYERALLRGLLEGCGTICFKSSSGTVGISFVHEDRRLLELTQELIAEAPVDAPFGNLSATSSGGYWFGIDDSAASAFGTWLYEGCEETGCFAPSRRRKLELSLAQAEGGDEDGTETKDADEE
;
A
#
# COMPACT_ATOMS: atom_id res chain seq x y z
N MET A 1 -53.07 -3.29 20.39
CA MET A 1 -52.84 -2.89 18.99
C MET A 1 -51.96 -1.67 19.07
N THR A 2 -50.72 -1.75 19.57
CA THR A 2 -49.55 -2.50 19.09
C THR A 2 -49.06 -1.95 17.76
N ASP A 3 -48.31 -0.85 17.83
CA ASP A 3 -47.31 -0.52 16.81
C ASP A 3 -45.97 -0.50 17.54
N ALA A 4 -45.17 -1.51 17.23
CA ALA A 4 -43.82 -1.69 17.73
C ALA A 4 -42.87 -1.09 16.71
N ASP A 5 -41.99 -0.21 17.20
CA ASP A 5 -40.74 0.20 16.58
C ASP A 5 -40.02 -0.99 15.95
N ALA A 6 -39.90 -0.99 14.63
CA ALA A 6 -38.96 -1.82 13.90
C ALA A 6 -37.72 -0.96 13.65
N ALA A 7 -36.87 -0.84 14.67
CA ALA A 7 -35.49 -0.43 14.48
C ALA A 7 -34.79 -1.55 13.71
N THR A 8 -34.43 -1.28 12.46
CA THR A 8 -33.55 -2.11 11.66
C THR A 8 -32.18 -2.14 12.34
N GLU A 9 -31.92 -3.21 13.09
CA GLU A 9 -30.58 -3.60 13.50
C GLU A 9 -29.75 -3.87 12.24
N VAL A 10 -28.92 -2.91 11.85
CA VAL A 10 -27.80 -3.16 10.95
C VAL A 10 -26.82 -4.05 11.70
N ALA A 11 -26.81 -5.32 11.33
CA ALA A 11 -25.81 -6.26 11.81
C ALA A 11 -24.43 -5.74 11.41
N ASP A 12 -23.69 -5.31 12.43
CA ASP A 12 -22.25 -5.13 12.39
C ASP A 12 -21.62 -6.48 12.05
N VAL A 13 -21.38 -6.73 10.76
CA VAL A 13 -20.54 -7.83 10.32
C VAL A 13 -19.10 -7.38 10.57
N GLY A 14 -18.70 -7.44 11.83
CA GLY A 14 -17.31 -7.31 12.23
C GLY A 14 -16.52 -8.39 11.50
N ASP A 15 -15.72 -7.96 10.53
CA ASP A 15 -14.64 -8.74 9.94
C ASP A 15 -13.69 -9.06 11.10
N ALA A 16 -13.80 -10.27 11.64
CA ALA A 16 -12.89 -10.71 12.69
C ALA A 16 -11.49 -10.69 12.08
N PRO A 17 -10.50 -10.04 12.73
CA PRO A 17 -9.16 -9.94 12.17
C PRO A 17 -8.65 -11.36 11.92
N THR A 18 -8.30 -11.65 10.68
CA THR A 18 -7.65 -12.91 10.32
C THR A 18 -6.37 -13.00 11.15
N GLU A 19 -6.20 -14.08 11.92
CA GLU A 19 -4.98 -14.29 12.71
C GLU A 19 -3.77 -14.33 11.76
N ILE A 20 -2.94 -13.29 11.84
CA ILE A 20 -1.71 -13.19 11.05
C ILE A 20 -0.71 -14.18 11.65
N GLU A 21 -0.11 -15.02 10.81
CA GLU A 21 1.03 -15.83 11.22
C GLU A 21 2.24 -14.91 11.42
N VAL A 22 2.63 -14.68 12.66
CA VAL A 22 3.79 -13.85 12.99
C VAL A 22 5.03 -14.73 13.07
N PRO A 23 6.06 -14.49 12.24
CA PRO A 23 7.31 -15.21 12.35
C PRO A 23 8.03 -14.80 13.64
N ALA A 24 8.70 -15.75 14.28
CA ALA A 24 9.47 -15.49 15.50
C ALA A 24 10.66 -14.53 15.28
N ASP A 25 11.07 -14.33 14.01
CA ASP A 25 12.09 -13.39 13.60
C ASP A 25 11.55 -12.51 12.46
N PRO A 26 11.47 -11.17 12.62
CA PRO A 26 11.01 -10.24 11.60
C PRO A 26 11.96 -10.14 10.38
N LEU A 27 13.11 -10.81 10.42
CA LEU A 27 14.03 -10.99 9.29
C LEU A 27 13.87 -12.34 8.59
N ALA A 28 13.03 -13.24 9.12
CA ALA A 28 12.72 -14.50 8.47
C ALA A 28 11.96 -14.25 7.15
N GLY A 29 12.27 -15.06 6.13
CA GLY A 29 11.48 -15.11 4.91
C GLY A 29 10.06 -15.59 5.22
N HIS A 30 9.12 -14.64 5.33
CA HIS A 30 7.72 -14.86 5.67
C HIS A 30 6.89 -13.73 5.02
N PRO A 31 5.64 -13.97 4.58
CA PRO A 31 4.82 -12.91 3.97
C PRO A 31 4.62 -11.70 4.89
N ALA A 32 4.41 -11.94 6.18
CA ALA A 32 4.23 -10.86 7.16
C ALA A 32 5.49 -9.98 7.33
N SER A 33 6.68 -10.59 7.41
CA SER A 33 7.96 -9.86 7.43
C SER A 33 8.19 -9.10 6.13
N ALA A 34 7.93 -9.73 4.98
CA ALA A 34 8.10 -9.12 3.67
C ALA A 34 7.19 -7.89 3.51
N TYR A 35 5.92 -8.01 3.91
CA TYR A 35 4.96 -6.91 3.93
C TYR A 35 5.41 -5.77 4.85
N PHE A 36 5.82 -6.09 6.09
CA PHE A 36 6.36 -5.12 7.04
C PHE A 36 7.56 -4.36 6.46
N TRP A 37 8.55 -5.06 5.91
CA TRP A 37 9.74 -4.41 5.35
C TRP A 37 9.47 -3.64 4.06
N GLY A 38 8.42 -3.97 3.32
CA GLY A 38 7.93 -3.14 2.21
C GLY A 38 7.41 -1.78 2.70
N HIS A 39 6.63 -1.77 3.79
CA HIS A 39 6.18 -0.54 4.44
C HIS A 39 7.35 0.26 5.02
N VAL A 40 8.26 -0.38 5.76
CA VAL A 40 9.47 0.27 6.29
C VAL A 40 10.30 0.91 5.17
N ALA A 41 10.44 0.23 4.03
CA ALA A 41 11.17 0.79 2.91
C ALA A 41 10.43 1.97 2.25
N GLY A 42 9.10 1.89 2.12
CA GLY A 42 8.28 2.88 1.42
C GLY A 42 7.97 4.14 2.23
N SER A 43 7.53 3.99 3.49
CA SER A 43 7.07 5.08 4.35
C SER A 43 7.84 5.20 5.67
N GLY A 44 8.84 4.33 5.89
CA GLY A 44 9.55 4.31 7.16
C GLY A 44 10.65 5.37 7.29
N ASP A 45 10.82 5.85 8.52
CA ASP A 45 12.04 6.53 8.97
C ASP A 45 12.82 5.61 9.91
N VAL A 46 14.11 5.45 9.64
CA VAL A 46 14.96 4.49 10.34
C VAL A 46 16.23 5.16 10.82
N SER A 47 16.37 5.26 12.14
CA SER A 47 17.59 5.68 12.82
C SER A 47 18.27 4.49 13.52
N SER A 48 19.36 4.77 14.25
CA SER A 48 20.10 3.79 15.05
C SER A 48 19.30 3.20 16.22
N ASP A 49 18.29 3.94 16.69
CA ASP A 49 17.58 3.73 17.95
C ASP A 49 16.05 3.76 17.81
N ARG A 50 15.56 4.14 16.61
CA ARG A 50 14.14 4.25 16.31
C ARG A 50 13.82 3.73 14.92
N LEU A 51 12.66 3.10 14.81
CA LEU A 51 11.97 2.88 13.55
C LEU A 51 10.57 3.47 13.68
N GLU A 52 10.19 4.27 12.70
CA GLU A 52 8.85 4.81 12.56
C GLU A 52 8.30 4.41 11.20
N VAL A 53 7.04 3.99 11.14
CA VAL A 53 6.36 3.66 9.88
C VAL A 53 4.96 4.26 9.92
N VAL A 54 4.60 4.97 8.86
CA VAL A 54 3.30 5.61 8.73
C VAL A 54 2.44 4.88 7.69
N THR A 55 1.17 4.68 8.02
CA THR A 55 0.13 4.19 7.11
C THR A 55 -1.20 4.90 7.37
N ASN A 56 -2.06 4.97 6.36
CA ASN A 56 -3.39 5.61 6.46
C ASN A 56 -4.51 4.58 6.65
N ASP A 57 -4.17 3.37 7.07
CA ASP A 57 -5.08 2.25 7.22
C ASP A 57 -4.85 1.55 8.56
N GLU A 58 -5.88 1.51 9.39
CA GLU A 58 -5.80 0.96 10.75
C GLU A 58 -5.45 -0.53 10.76
N ALA A 59 -6.06 -1.33 9.88
CA ALA A 59 -5.82 -2.76 9.83
C ALA A 59 -4.37 -3.04 9.40
N SER A 60 -3.87 -2.28 8.42
CA SER A 60 -2.45 -2.32 8.09
C SER A 60 -1.58 -1.93 9.27
N ALA A 61 -1.90 -0.87 10.03
CA ALA A 61 -1.11 -0.47 11.19
C ALA A 61 -1.07 -1.58 12.26
N GLN A 62 -2.20 -2.24 12.51
CA GLN A 62 -2.32 -3.37 13.43
C GLN A 62 -1.46 -4.56 12.97
N VAL A 63 -1.43 -4.87 11.67
CA VAL A 63 -0.53 -5.89 11.09
C VAL A 63 0.94 -5.54 11.37
N LEU A 64 1.34 -4.30 11.09
CA LEU A 64 2.72 -3.85 11.28
C LEU A 64 3.14 -3.94 12.75
N ALA A 65 2.29 -3.48 13.67
CA ALA A 65 2.55 -3.56 15.11
C ALA A 65 2.63 -5.00 15.61
N THR A 66 1.77 -5.88 15.07
CA THR A 66 1.75 -7.31 15.41
C THR A 66 3.02 -8.02 14.96
N VAL A 67 3.56 -7.67 13.79
CA VAL A 67 4.82 -8.25 13.26
C VAL A 67 6.03 -7.74 14.01
N ALA A 68 6.07 -6.44 14.32
CA ALA A 68 7.29 -5.80 14.79
C ALA A 68 7.37 -5.63 16.32
N GLY A 69 6.24 -5.75 17.03
CA GLY A 69 6.16 -5.56 18.47
C GLY A 69 6.41 -4.10 18.87
N GLY A 70 5.44 -3.22 18.61
CA GLY A 70 5.50 -1.80 18.96
C GLY A 70 4.12 -1.19 19.19
N ASP A 71 4.11 0.07 19.62
CA ASP A 71 2.88 0.82 19.90
C ASP A 71 2.43 1.62 18.67
N ILE A 72 1.12 1.71 18.47
CA ILE A 72 0.51 2.51 17.41
C ILE A 72 0.02 3.82 18.01
N GLU A 73 0.52 4.91 17.47
CA GLU A 73 -0.07 6.23 17.65
C GLU A 73 -1.06 6.50 16.50
N HIS A 74 -2.24 7.02 16.84
CA HIS A 74 -3.27 7.40 15.86
C HIS A 74 -3.49 8.89 15.92
N ASP A 75 -3.33 9.54 14.78
CA ASP A 75 -3.61 10.95 14.56
C ASP A 75 -4.59 11.15 13.40
N THR A 76 -5.40 12.20 13.49
CA THR A 76 -6.33 12.57 12.42
C THR A 76 -5.91 13.91 11.82
N ILE A 77 -5.46 13.89 10.57
CA ILE A 77 -5.00 15.09 9.86
C ILE A 77 -6.11 15.59 8.94
N SER A 78 -6.49 16.86 9.07
CA SER A 78 -7.47 17.50 8.19
C SER A 78 -6.78 18.54 7.31
N ARG A 79 -6.93 18.43 5.99
CA ARG A 79 -6.39 19.37 5.00
C ARG A 79 -7.49 19.89 4.09
N GLU A 80 -7.46 21.18 3.80
CA GLU A 80 -8.34 21.78 2.80
C GLU A 80 -7.97 21.26 1.41
N TYR A 81 -8.97 20.90 0.62
CA TYR A 81 -8.75 20.39 -0.73
C TYR A 81 -8.17 21.50 -1.61
N ALA A 82 -7.06 21.22 -2.30
CA ALA A 82 -6.28 22.24 -3.02
C ALA A 82 -7.07 22.99 -4.11
N HIS A 83 -8.15 22.39 -4.61
CA HIS A 83 -9.01 22.99 -5.63
C HIS A 83 -10.33 23.55 -5.08
N ASP A 84 -10.68 23.24 -3.83
CA ASP A 84 -11.90 23.72 -3.17
C ASP A 84 -11.72 23.72 -1.65
N ALA A 85 -11.41 24.88 -1.08
CA ALA A 85 -11.20 25.04 0.36
C ALA A 85 -12.49 24.84 1.19
N SER A 86 -13.66 24.68 0.56
CA SER A 86 -14.89 24.27 1.26
C SER A 86 -14.96 22.77 1.52
N ILE A 87 -14.09 21.98 0.89
CA ILE A 87 -13.96 20.54 1.07
C ILE A 87 -12.75 20.27 1.95
N THR A 88 -13.01 19.76 3.16
CA THR A 88 -11.95 19.26 4.04
C THR A 88 -11.75 17.77 3.77
N ARG A 89 -10.53 17.37 3.43
CA ARG A 89 -10.13 15.98 3.41
C ARG A 89 -9.53 15.64 4.77
N THR A 90 -10.22 14.79 5.50
CA THR A 90 -9.72 14.20 6.74
C THR A 90 -9.10 12.85 6.38
N GLU A 91 -7.85 12.64 6.78
CA GLU A 91 -7.10 11.41 6.60
C GLU A 91 -6.66 10.94 7.99
N ASP A 92 -6.97 9.70 8.31
CA ASP A 92 -6.37 9.03 9.46
C ASP A 92 -4.92 8.67 9.12
N GLU A 93 -4.03 8.92 10.07
CA GLU A 93 -2.61 8.59 10.02
C GLU A 93 -2.29 7.73 11.23
N TYR A 94 -1.69 6.57 10.99
CA TYR A 94 -1.28 5.64 12.04
C TYR A 94 0.23 5.50 11.96
N ALA A 95 0.91 5.92 13.03
CA ALA A 95 2.35 5.85 13.16
C ALA A 95 2.72 4.70 14.11
N LEU A 96 3.38 3.68 13.59
CA LEU A 96 4.03 2.66 14.39
C LEU A 96 5.41 3.16 14.78
N ALA A 97 5.69 3.26 16.09
CA ALA A 97 7.01 3.58 16.60
C ALA A 97 7.59 2.39 17.36
N ILE A 98 8.85 2.08 17.08
CA ILE A 98 9.65 1.10 17.81
C ILE A 98 10.91 1.80 18.30
N GLU A 99 11.07 1.85 19.62
CA GLU A 99 12.26 2.39 20.28
C GLU A 99 13.11 1.24 20.83
N THR A 100 14.43 1.38 20.80
CA THR A 100 15.32 0.45 21.52
C THR A 100 15.19 0.63 23.03
N ASP A 101 14.99 -0.46 23.78
CA ASP A 101 15.27 -0.50 25.23
C ASP A 101 16.63 -1.19 25.50
N GLU A 102 17.13 -1.13 26.75
CA GLU A 102 18.44 -1.69 27.12
C GLU A 102 18.58 -3.22 26.91
N THR A 103 17.50 -3.91 26.59
CA THR A 103 17.41 -5.36 26.35
C THR A 103 17.01 -5.74 24.91
N ASN A 104 16.56 -4.79 24.10
CA ASN A 104 15.97 -5.04 22.78
C ASN A 104 16.82 -4.37 21.69
N GLU A 105 17.81 -5.11 21.18
CA GLU A 105 18.50 -4.73 19.95
C GLU A 105 17.44 -4.64 18.84
N LEU A 106 17.16 -3.43 18.32
CA LEU A 106 16.05 -3.12 17.41
C LEU A 106 15.91 -4.17 16.31
N LEU A 107 15.07 -5.19 16.52
CA LEU A 107 14.85 -6.33 15.61
C LEU A 107 16.15 -7.02 15.13
N GLY A 108 17.17 -7.18 15.99
CA GLY A 108 18.40 -7.95 15.68
C GLY A 108 19.43 -7.23 14.78
N ARG A 109 19.34 -5.90 14.67
CA ARG A 109 20.15 -5.04 13.78
C ARG A 109 21.64 -4.88 14.12
N THR A 110 22.16 -5.47 15.19
CA THR A 110 23.61 -5.41 15.51
C THR A 110 24.45 -6.48 14.78
N THR A 111 23.80 -7.40 14.06
CA THR A 111 24.52 -8.41 13.26
C THR A 111 24.80 -7.88 11.84
N THR A 112 25.94 -8.25 11.27
CA THR A 112 26.42 -7.90 9.90
C THR A 112 25.51 -8.42 8.76
N LEU A 113 24.35 -8.99 9.13
CA LEU A 113 23.27 -9.46 8.27
C LEU A 113 22.05 -8.50 8.23
N GLY A 114 22.01 -7.46 9.07
CA GLY A 114 20.85 -6.58 9.30
C GLY A 114 20.48 -5.63 8.14
N LEU A 115 19.17 -5.54 7.90
CA LEU A 115 18.49 -4.53 7.07
C LEU A 115 18.69 -3.10 7.65
N PRO A 116 18.52 -2.03 6.83
CA PRO A 116 19.40 -0.86 6.79
C PRO A 116 19.60 -0.13 8.12
N VAL A 117 20.87 -0.02 8.52
CA VAL A 117 21.42 0.93 9.48
C VAL A 117 22.18 1.95 8.65
N ASP A 118 21.81 3.24 8.73
CA ASP A 118 22.45 4.41 8.08
C ASP A 118 21.82 5.02 6.82
N GLY A 119 20.49 4.98 6.68
CA GLY A 119 19.78 5.77 5.68
C GLY A 119 19.88 5.21 4.26
N ARG A 120 18.70 5.02 3.64
CA ARG A 120 18.47 4.95 2.19
C ARG A 120 19.61 4.30 1.38
N GLY A 121 19.70 2.96 1.37
CA GLY A 121 20.68 2.29 0.49
C GLY A 121 21.03 0.81 0.67
N ASN A 122 20.58 0.12 1.73
CA ASN A 122 20.95 -1.28 2.01
C ASN A 122 19.73 -2.23 2.11
N TYR A 123 18.71 -2.02 1.28
CA TYR A 123 17.56 -2.93 1.20
C TYR A 123 18.01 -4.30 0.66
N ARG A 124 17.99 -5.33 1.52
CA ARG A 124 18.28 -6.72 1.13
C ARG A 124 16.99 -7.49 0.91
N PHE A 125 16.18 -7.06 -0.07
CA PHE A 125 14.92 -7.70 -0.41
C PHE A 125 15.04 -9.19 -0.79
N GLY A 126 16.24 -9.64 -1.19
CA GLY A 126 16.51 -11.06 -1.42
C GLY A 126 16.27 -11.98 -0.21
N ALA A 127 16.22 -11.44 1.02
CA ALA A 127 15.80 -12.21 2.21
C ALA A 127 14.33 -12.69 2.12
N PHE A 128 13.52 -12.03 1.29
CA PHE A 128 12.11 -12.32 1.10
C PHE A 128 11.83 -13.02 -0.24
N SER A 129 12.82 -13.73 -0.80
CA SER A 129 12.60 -14.54 -2.00
C SER A 129 11.49 -15.56 -1.76
N GLY A 130 10.52 -15.63 -2.67
CA GLY A 130 9.27 -16.40 -2.52
C GLY A 130 8.11 -15.63 -1.89
N TYR A 131 8.35 -14.39 -1.41
CA TYR A 131 7.35 -13.51 -0.79
C TYR A 131 7.33 -12.11 -1.45
N GLU A 132 7.77 -12.00 -2.70
CA GLU A 132 7.90 -10.75 -3.45
C GLU A 132 6.55 -10.02 -3.60
N ARG A 133 5.45 -10.77 -3.75
CA ARG A 133 4.09 -10.19 -3.82
C ARG A 133 3.73 -9.43 -2.54
N ALA A 134 4.05 -9.99 -1.37
CA ALA A 134 3.80 -9.36 -0.08
C ALA A 134 4.70 -8.12 0.12
N LEU A 135 5.97 -8.23 -0.27
CA LEU A 135 6.91 -7.11 -0.26
C LEU A 135 6.46 -5.95 -1.17
N LEU A 136 6.09 -6.24 -2.41
CA LEU A 136 5.57 -5.25 -3.37
C LEU A 136 4.28 -4.61 -2.89
N ARG A 137 3.44 -5.36 -2.16
CA ARG A 137 2.22 -4.82 -1.56
C ARG A 137 2.55 -3.80 -0.47
N GLY A 138 3.47 -4.14 0.43
CA GLY A 138 3.97 -3.19 1.44
C GLY A 138 4.59 -1.94 0.81
N LEU A 139 5.38 -2.10 -0.26
CA LEU A 139 5.94 -0.96 -1.01
C LEU A 139 4.86 -0.08 -1.66
N LEU A 140 3.87 -0.69 -2.32
CA LEU A 140 2.77 0.06 -2.93
C LEU A 140 1.95 0.80 -1.87
N GLU A 141 1.73 0.20 -0.72
CA GLU A 141 0.96 0.82 0.35
C GLU A 141 1.74 1.91 1.09
N GLY A 142 3.05 1.75 1.25
CA GLY A 142 3.93 2.75 1.88
C GLY A 142 4.28 3.95 0.99
N CYS A 143 4.63 3.75 -0.28
CA CYS A 143 5.07 4.83 -1.17
C CYS A 143 4.39 4.87 -2.55
N GLY A 144 3.38 4.03 -2.77
CA GLY A 144 2.64 3.95 -4.01
C GLY A 144 1.35 4.76 -4.03
N THR A 145 0.83 5.00 -5.23
CA THR A 145 -0.48 5.62 -5.47
C THR A 145 -1.28 4.75 -6.43
N ILE A 146 -2.57 4.58 -6.10
CA ILE A 146 -3.59 4.03 -6.99
C ILE A 146 -4.56 5.17 -7.30
N CYS A 147 -4.88 5.39 -8.57
CA CYS A 147 -5.87 6.36 -8.99
C CYS A 147 -6.66 5.88 -10.22
N PHE A 148 -7.83 6.48 -10.44
CA PHE A 148 -8.52 6.42 -11.71
C PHE A 148 -8.12 7.64 -12.56
N LYS A 149 -7.69 7.40 -13.79
CA LYS A 149 -7.30 8.42 -14.76
C LYS A 149 -8.47 8.70 -15.69
N SER A 150 -9.31 9.67 -15.31
CA SER A 150 -10.52 10.03 -16.09
C SER A 150 -10.24 10.42 -17.54
N SER A 151 -9.07 10.98 -17.84
CA SER A 151 -8.68 11.36 -19.20
C SER A 151 -8.48 10.18 -20.15
N SER A 152 -8.14 9.00 -19.61
CA SER A 152 -7.87 7.79 -20.37
C SER A 152 -8.84 6.65 -20.05
N GLY A 153 -9.70 6.81 -19.04
CA GLY A 153 -10.59 5.75 -18.56
C GLY A 153 -9.84 4.57 -17.92
N THR A 154 -8.59 4.77 -17.49
CA THR A 154 -7.73 3.68 -17.01
C THR A 154 -7.40 3.80 -15.52
N VAL A 155 -7.00 2.68 -14.91
CA VAL A 155 -6.35 2.69 -13.60
C VAL A 155 -4.91 3.16 -13.75
N GLY A 156 -4.44 4.02 -12.85
CA GLY A 156 -3.06 4.42 -12.71
C GLY A 156 -2.44 3.86 -11.43
N ILE A 157 -1.27 3.26 -11.56
CA ILE A 157 -0.43 2.85 -10.44
C ILE A 157 0.95 3.51 -10.57
N SER A 158 1.42 4.16 -9.51
CA SER A 158 2.74 4.81 -9.48
C SER A 158 3.41 4.69 -8.12
N PHE A 159 4.73 4.88 -8.11
CA PHE A 159 5.56 4.91 -6.90
C PHE A 159 6.31 6.23 -6.86
N VAL A 160 6.37 6.85 -5.68
CA VAL A 160 7.04 8.14 -5.46
C VAL A 160 7.89 8.05 -4.20
N HIS A 161 9.17 8.39 -4.28
CA HIS A 161 10.07 8.33 -3.14
C HIS A 161 11.30 9.22 -3.32
N GLU A 162 11.90 9.71 -2.23
CA GLU A 162 13.12 10.52 -2.32
C GLU A 162 14.40 9.70 -2.55
N ASP A 163 14.41 8.43 -2.13
CA ASP A 163 15.48 7.50 -2.48
C ASP A 163 15.23 6.90 -3.87
N ARG A 164 16.05 7.32 -4.83
CA ARG A 164 16.08 6.77 -6.19
C ARG A 164 16.38 5.27 -6.20
N ARG A 165 17.30 4.80 -5.34
CA ARG A 165 17.75 3.41 -5.33
C ARG A 165 16.62 2.48 -4.88
N LEU A 166 15.77 2.91 -3.97
CA LEU A 166 14.57 2.16 -3.61
C LEU A 166 13.68 1.94 -4.84
N LEU A 167 13.43 2.99 -5.62
CA LEU A 167 12.56 2.86 -6.80
C LEU A 167 13.18 1.99 -7.90
N GLU A 168 14.51 2.01 -8.06
CA GLU A 168 15.23 1.09 -8.96
C GLU A 168 15.04 -0.37 -8.50
N LEU A 169 15.14 -0.65 -7.19
CA LEU A 169 14.87 -1.99 -6.65
C LEU A 169 13.40 -2.39 -6.79
N THR A 170 12.46 -1.47 -6.62
CA THR A 170 11.04 -1.74 -6.87
C THR A 170 10.79 -2.09 -8.34
N GLN A 171 11.45 -1.41 -9.28
CA GLN A 171 11.40 -1.75 -10.70
C GLN A 171 11.95 -3.16 -10.98
N GLU A 172 13.04 -3.55 -10.34
CA GLU A 172 13.58 -4.92 -10.45
C GLU A 172 12.56 -5.96 -9.95
N LEU A 173 11.97 -5.74 -8.77
CA LEU A 173 10.92 -6.62 -8.22
C LEU A 173 9.70 -6.73 -9.15
N ILE A 174 9.27 -5.63 -9.76
CA ILE A 174 8.14 -5.62 -10.70
C ILE A 174 8.52 -6.38 -11.98
N ALA A 175 9.74 -6.22 -12.50
CA ALA A 175 10.20 -6.91 -13.70
C ALA A 175 10.32 -8.43 -13.51
N GLU A 176 10.54 -8.88 -12.28
CA GLU A 176 10.59 -10.31 -11.91
C GLU A 176 9.21 -10.88 -11.56
N ALA A 177 8.17 -10.05 -11.45
CA ALA A 177 6.83 -10.50 -11.14
C ALA A 177 6.28 -11.42 -12.26
N PRO A 178 5.42 -12.39 -11.92
CA PRO A 178 4.83 -13.30 -12.90
C PRO A 178 3.80 -12.63 -13.82
N VAL A 179 3.49 -11.35 -13.60
CA VAL A 179 2.56 -10.57 -14.42
C VAL A 179 3.33 -9.58 -15.26
N ASP A 180 2.95 -9.44 -16.53
CA ASP A 180 3.55 -8.45 -17.42
C ASP A 180 3.11 -7.05 -16.99
N ALA A 181 4.00 -6.35 -16.28
CA ALA A 181 3.76 -5.02 -15.72
C ALA A 181 4.84 -4.04 -16.21
N PRO A 182 4.86 -3.69 -17.50
CA PRO A 182 5.78 -2.67 -18.01
C PRO A 182 5.59 -1.35 -17.27
N PHE A 183 6.68 -0.63 -17.09
CA PHE A 183 6.72 0.61 -16.34
C PHE A 183 7.62 1.65 -17.02
N GLY A 184 7.31 2.92 -16.76
CA GLY A 184 8.06 4.05 -17.26
C GLY A 184 9.43 4.21 -16.60
N ASN A 185 10.29 5.01 -17.25
CA ASN A 185 11.56 5.43 -16.68
C ASN A 185 11.37 6.28 -15.43
N LEU A 186 12.34 6.22 -14.52
CA LEU A 186 12.40 7.10 -13.36
C LEU A 186 12.48 8.56 -13.79
N SER A 187 11.61 9.37 -13.20
CA SER A 187 11.51 10.81 -13.43
C SER A 187 11.64 11.54 -12.11
N ALA A 188 12.23 12.75 -12.13
CA ALA A 188 12.29 13.59 -10.95
C ALA A 188 10.90 14.20 -10.65
N THR A 189 10.55 14.35 -9.37
CA THR A 189 9.41 15.14 -8.96
C THR A 189 9.81 16.62 -8.83
N SER A 190 8.83 17.52 -8.88
CA SER A 190 9.06 18.95 -8.61
C SER A 190 9.49 19.23 -7.16
N SER A 191 9.20 18.31 -6.24
CA SER A 191 9.55 18.38 -4.82
C SER A 191 10.93 17.82 -4.46
N GLY A 192 11.71 17.35 -5.44
CA GLY A 192 13.09 16.86 -5.22
C GLY A 192 13.22 15.36 -5.00
N GLY A 193 12.14 14.59 -5.16
CA GLY A 193 12.16 13.12 -5.16
C GLY A 193 12.14 12.53 -6.57
N TYR A 194 11.80 11.24 -6.64
CA TYR A 194 11.73 10.47 -7.87
C TYR A 194 10.39 9.74 -7.95
N TRP A 195 9.98 9.39 -9.16
CA TRP A 195 8.78 8.59 -9.38
C TRP A 195 8.86 7.77 -10.67
N PHE A 196 8.06 6.71 -10.73
CA PHE A 196 7.72 6.00 -11.96
C PHE A 196 6.28 5.48 -11.88
N GLY A 197 5.71 5.13 -13.03
CA GLY A 197 4.37 4.54 -13.13
C GLY A 197 4.39 3.21 -13.86
N ILE A 198 3.47 2.32 -13.50
CA ILE A 198 3.10 1.17 -14.33
C ILE A 198 2.35 1.71 -15.55
N ASP A 199 2.57 1.11 -16.71
CA ASP A 199 1.85 1.44 -17.93
C ASP A 199 0.35 1.21 -17.75
N ASP A 200 -0.46 2.11 -18.30
CA ASP A 200 -1.90 2.15 -18.05
C ASP A 200 -2.62 0.87 -18.50
N SER A 201 -2.13 0.22 -19.56
CA SER A 201 -2.67 -1.06 -20.04
C SER A 201 -2.35 -2.25 -19.11
N ALA A 202 -1.35 -2.11 -18.23
CA ALA A 202 -0.90 -3.17 -17.33
C ALA A 202 -1.29 -2.93 -15.87
N ALA A 203 -1.61 -1.69 -15.50
CA ALA A 203 -1.94 -1.29 -14.12
C ALA A 203 -3.07 -2.14 -13.50
N SER A 204 -4.14 -2.42 -14.25
CA SER A 204 -5.26 -3.22 -13.75
C SER A 204 -4.85 -4.66 -13.42
N ALA A 205 -4.09 -5.31 -14.31
CA ALA A 205 -3.60 -6.68 -14.11
C ALA A 205 -2.60 -6.74 -12.95
N PHE A 206 -1.65 -5.79 -12.90
CA PHE A 206 -0.67 -5.70 -11.82
C PHE A 206 -1.34 -5.48 -10.45
N GLY A 207 -2.27 -4.53 -10.35
CA GLY A 207 -3.00 -4.27 -9.10
C GLY A 207 -3.81 -5.48 -8.64
N THR A 208 -4.53 -6.13 -9.56
CA THR A 208 -5.34 -7.32 -9.26
C THR A 208 -4.46 -8.45 -8.71
N TRP A 209 -3.35 -8.75 -9.39
CA TRP A 209 -2.38 -9.73 -8.92
C TRP A 209 -1.80 -9.40 -7.55
N LEU A 210 -1.53 -8.11 -7.29
CA LEU A 210 -0.93 -7.69 -6.05
C LEU A 210 -1.84 -7.93 -4.84
N TYR A 211 -3.16 -7.75 -4.99
CA TYR A 211 -4.14 -7.99 -3.91
C TYR A 211 -4.80 -9.36 -3.95
N GLU A 212 -4.58 -10.17 -4.98
CA GLU A 212 -5.06 -11.55 -5.04
C GLU A 212 -4.52 -12.35 -3.84
N GLY A 213 -5.42 -13.05 -3.14
CA GLY A 213 -5.10 -13.89 -1.97
C GLY A 213 -4.66 -13.11 -0.73
N CYS A 214 -4.78 -11.77 -0.70
CA CYS A 214 -4.31 -10.96 0.42
C CYS A 214 -4.96 -11.33 1.77
N GLU A 215 -6.23 -11.71 1.74
CA GLU A 215 -7.03 -12.09 2.91
C GLU A 215 -6.46 -13.31 3.62
N GLU A 216 -5.89 -14.28 2.89
CA GLU A 216 -5.31 -15.50 3.46
C GLU A 216 -4.14 -15.20 4.42
N THR A 217 -3.46 -14.07 4.19
CA THR A 217 -2.30 -13.64 4.99
C THR A 217 -2.62 -12.55 5.99
N GLY A 218 -3.77 -11.87 5.85
CA GLY A 218 -4.08 -10.63 6.56
C GLY A 218 -3.14 -9.44 6.24
N CYS A 219 -2.13 -9.62 5.38
CA CYS A 219 -1.09 -8.63 5.12
C CYS A 219 -1.47 -7.67 3.99
N PHE A 220 -2.40 -6.74 4.25
CA PHE A 220 -2.82 -5.70 3.30
C PHE A 220 -3.57 -4.57 4.00
N ALA A 221 -3.63 -3.40 3.37
CA ALA A 221 -4.52 -2.31 3.75
C ALA A 221 -5.90 -2.44 3.03
N PRO A 222 -7.01 -2.73 3.74
CA PRO A 222 -8.33 -2.84 3.14
C PRO A 222 -8.78 -1.57 2.39
N SER A 223 -8.43 -0.37 2.89
CA SER A 223 -8.73 0.89 2.22
C SER A 223 -8.06 0.99 0.84
N ARG A 224 -6.82 0.50 0.72
CA ARG A 224 -6.04 0.51 -0.52
C ARG A 224 -6.59 -0.48 -1.53
N ARG A 225 -6.96 -1.68 -1.07
CA ARG A 225 -7.66 -2.68 -1.91
C ARG A 225 -8.99 -2.13 -2.43
N ARG A 226 -9.82 -1.57 -1.55
CA ARG A 226 -11.10 -0.96 -1.93
C ARG A 226 -10.91 0.15 -2.96
N LYS A 227 -9.87 0.98 -2.81
CA LYS A 227 -9.54 2.03 -3.80
C LYS A 227 -9.20 1.46 -5.17
N LEU A 228 -8.46 0.34 -5.22
CA LEU A 228 -8.18 -0.36 -6.46
C LEU A 228 -9.47 -0.91 -7.09
N GLU A 229 -10.27 -1.64 -6.32
CA GLU A 229 -11.55 -2.22 -6.78
C GLU A 229 -12.49 -1.15 -7.37
N LEU A 230 -12.62 0.00 -6.69
CA LEU A 230 -13.40 1.14 -7.19
C LEU A 230 -12.84 1.72 -8.48
N SER A 231 -11.51 1.82 -8.60
CA SER A 231 -10.86 2.34 -9.81
C SER A 231 -11.02 1.38 -10.99
N LEU A 232 -10.98 0.06 -10.74
CA LEU A 232 -11.22 -0.98 -11.73
C LEU A 232 -12.67 -0.96 -12.22
N ALA A 233 -13.64 -0.93 -11.31
CA ALA A 233 -15.05 -0.86 -11.66
C ALA A 233 -15.39 0.40 -12.47
N GLN A 234 -14.74 1.54 -12.17
CA GLN A 234 -14.88 2.77 -12.95
C GLN A 234 -14.29 2.66 -14.36
N ALA A 235 -13.16 1.96 -14.53
CA ALA A 235 -12.56 1.72 -15.83
C ALA A 235 -13.44 0.81 -16.69
N GLU A 236 -14.03 -0.25 -16.10
CA GLU A 236 -14.93 -1.17 -16.80
C GLU A 236 -16.27 -0.52 -17.18
N GLY A 237 -16.84 0.30 -16.29
CA GLY A 237 -18.10 1.02 -16.56
C GLY A 237 -17.99 2.19 -17.54
N GLY A 238 -16.76 2.63 -17.87
CA GLY A 238 -16.51 3.68 -18.86
C GLY A 238 -16.61 3.21 -20.31
N ASP A 239 -16.60 1.89 -20.55
CA ASP A 239 -16.66 1.32 -21.91
C ASP A 239 -18.09 1.22 -22.47
N GLU A 240 -19.14 1.43 -21.65
CA GLU A 240 -20.53 1.25 -22.07
C GLU A 240 -21.22 2.50 -22.68
N ASP A 241 -20.59 3.69 -22.66
CA ASP A 241 -21.22 4.95 -23.16
C ASP A 241 -20.77 5.37 -24.58
N GLY A 242 -20.17 4.45 -25.35
CA GLY A 242 -19.49 4.75 -26.62
C GLY A 242 -20.15 4.26 -27.91
N THR A 243 -21.31 3.59 -27.84
CA THR A 243 -21.96 3.03 -29.05
C THR A 243 -23.43 3.45 -29.19
N GLU A 244 -23.69 4.75 -29.41
CA GLU A 244 -24.85 5.14 -30.23
C GLU A 244 -24.36 5.40 -31.66
N THR A 245 -24.43 4.33 -32.47
CA THR A 245 -24.30 4.42 -33.92
C THR A 245 -25.47 5.20 -34.47
N LYS A 246 -25.14 6.31 -35.10
CA LYS A 246 -25.99 7.10 -35.99
C LYS A 246 -26.34 6.24 -37.22
N ASP A 247 -27.62 5.94 -37.41
CA ASP A 247 -28.27 5.71 -38.72
C ASP A 247 -29.77 6.04 -38.52
N ALA A 248 -30.24 7.18 -39.02
CA ALA A 248 -30.83 7.35 -40.35
C ALA A 248 -32.33 7.06 -40.36
N ASP A 249 -33.15 8.12 -40.46
CA ASP A 249 -34.18 8.13 -41.49
C ASP A 249 -34.56 9.57 -41.87
N GLU A 250 -34.42 9.83 -43.17
CA GLU A 250 -35.03 10.94 -43.89
C GLU A 250 -36.53 10.65 -44.07
N GLU A 251 -37.41 11.59 -43.71
CA GLU A 251 -38.44 12.16 -44.60
C GLU A 251 -39.07 13.42 -43.99
#